data_AF-A0A9D5YDU2-F1
#
_entry.id   AF-A0A9D5YDU2-F1
#
_cell.length_a   1.000
_cell.length_b   1.000
_cell.length_c   1.000
_cell.angle_alpha   90.00
_cell.angle_beta   90.00
_cell.angle_gamma   90.00
#
_symmetry.space_group_name_H-M   'P 1'
#
loop_
_entity.id
_entity.type
_entity.pdbx_description
1 polymer ?
#
loop_
_entity_poly.entity_id
_entity_poly.type
_entity_poly.pdbx_seq_one_letter_code
_entity_poly.pdbx_strand_id
1 'polypeptide(L)'
;MLKKSTKDKLIITAGLFVLLVLLLAFMFSGSNFDLLISLFDKRLTADQLRDKMMGFGVRGYITIAILSMLQVVCAFLPAEPTQVAAGVVFGFPVGFACCAVGVAIGNTLITCFIKL
;
A
#
# COMPACT_ATOMS: atom_id res chain seq x y z
N MET A 1 -30.91 -4.64 1.60
CA MET A 1 -29.88 -5.42 2.30
C MET A 1 -29.94 -6.86 1.78
N LEU A 2 -29.15 -7.20 0.77
CA LEU A 2 -29.15 -8.55 0.20
C LEU A 2 -28.53 -9.52 1.21
N LYS A 3 -29.32 -10.46 1.73
CA LYS A 3 -28.86 -11.54 2.62
C LYS A 3 -27.96 -12.48 1.81
N LYS A 4 -26.66 -12.21 1.77
CA LYS A 4 -25.67 -13.06 1.07
C LYS A 4 -25.63 -14.44 1.70
N SER A 5 -25.62 -15.48 0.86
CA SER A 5 -25.51 -16.87 1.29
C SER A 5 -24.12 -17.14 1.90
N THR A 6 -24.00 -18.07 2.84
CA THR A 6 -22.72 -18.46 3.47
C THR A 6 -21.65 -18.82 2.43
N LYS A 7 -22.06 -19.38 1.27
CA LYS A 7 -21.16 -19.69 0.15
C LYS A 7 -20.63 -18.43 -0.54
N ASP A 8 -21.48 -17.41 -0.75
CA ASP A 8 -21.07 -16.14 -1.35
C ASP A 8 -20.11 -15.38 -0.43
N LYS A 9 -20.36 -15.44 0.88
CA LYS A 9 -19.46 -14.86 1.89
C LYS A 9 -18.07 -15.52 1.83
N LEU A 10 -18.04 -16.85 1.76
CA LEU A 10 -16.80 -17.61 1.67
C LEU A 10 -15.99 -17.27 0.42
N ILE A 11 -16.64 -17.19 -0.75
CA ILE A 11 -15.97 -16.88 -2.03
C ILE A 11 -15.35 -15.48 -2.00
N ILE A 12 -16.08 -14.49 -1.45
CA ILE A 12 -15.58 -13.12 -1.39
C ILE A 12 -14.43 -12.99 -0.40
N THR A 13 -14.55 -13.62 0.77
CA THR A 13 -13.46 -13.68 1.75
C THR A 13 -12.21 -14.34 1.16
N ALA A 14 -12.38 -15.48 0.47
CA ALA A 14 -11.27 -16.16 -0.20
C ALA A 14 -10.65 -15.29 -1.31
N GLY A 15 -11.46 -14.62 -2.12
CA GLY A 15 -10.99 -13.71 -3.17
C GLY A 15 -10.20 -12.51 -2.62
N LEU A 16 -10.66 -11.90 -1.53
CA LEU A 16 -9.95 -10.83 -0.83
C LEU A 16 -8.64 -11.31 -0.22
N PHE A 17 -8.64 -12.49 0.39
CA PHE A 17 -7.43 -13.09 0.95
C PHE A 17 -6.40 -13.36 -0.15
N VAL A 18 -6.81 -13.93 -1.28
CA VAL A 18 -5.95 -14.15 -2.45
C VAL A 18 -5.42 -12.82 -2.99
N LEU A 19 -6.27 -11.79 -3.11
CA LEU A 19 -5.83 -10.45 -3.53
C LEU A 19 -4.76 -9.88 -2.59
N LEU A 20 -4.95 -10.01 -1.27
CA LEU A 20 -3.99 -9.53 -0.27
C LEU A 20 -2.65 -10.28 -0.37
N VAL A 21 -2.70 -11.62 -0.53
CA VAL A 21 -1.50 -12.43 -0.74
C VAL A 21 -0.77 -12.04 -2.03
N LEU A 22 -1.50 -11.76 -3.11
CA LEU A 22 -0.90 -11.31 -4.37
C LEU A 22 -0.26 -9.93 -4.26
N LEU A 23 -0.88 -8.99 -3.53
CA LEU A 23 -0.30 -7.67 -3.27
C LEU A 23 0.96 -7.76 -2.41
N LEU A 24 0.95 -8.62 -1.38
CA LEU A 24 2.14 -8.89 -0.59
C LEU A 24 3.23 -9.55 -1.45
N ALA A 25 2.91 -10.58 -2.23
CA ALA A 25 3.85 -11.22 -3.14
C ALA A 25 4.46 -10.21 -4.14
N PHE A 26 3.64 -9.30 -4.68
CA PHE A 26 4.13 -8.23 -5.54
C PHE A 26 5.10 -7.29 -4.82
N MET A 27 4.80 -6.89 -3.57
CA MET A 27 5.67 -6.01 -2.78
C MET A 27 6.98 -6.68 -2.36
N PHE A 28 6.95 -7.96 -2.04
CA PHE A 28 8.13 -8.75 -1.68
C PHE A 28 8.89 -9.31 -2.90
N SER A 29 8.43 -9.03 -4.12
CA SER A 29 9.10 -9.49 -5.33
C SER A 29 10.28 -8.62 -5.72
N GLY A 30 11.49 -9.18 -5.65
CA GLY A 30 12.73 -8.64 -6.24
C GLY A 30 12.93 -7.14 -6.02
N SER A 31 12.94 -6.37 -7.11
CA SER A 31 13.21 -4.92 -7.07
C SER A 31 12.18 -4.09 -6.28
N ASN A 32 10.97 -4.61 -6.05
CA ASN A 32 9.97 -3.92 -5.22
C ASN A 32 10.33 -4.03 -3.73
N PHE A 33 10.98 -5.11 -3.33
CA PHE A 33 11.47 -5.29 -1.97
C PHE A 33 12.61 -4.32 -1.66
N ASP A 34 13.51 -4.10 -2.62
CA ASP A 34 14.55 -3.07 -2.50
C ASP A 34 13.97 -1.67 -2.35
N LEU A 35 12.90 -1.36 -3.10
CA LEU A 35 12.18 -0.10 -2.99
C LEU A 35 11.54 0.03 -1.61
N LEU A 36 10.88 -1.03 -1.12
CA LEU A 36 10.30 -1.09 0.22
C LEU A 36 11.34 -0.85 1.32
N ILE A 37 12.47 -1.55 1.28
CA ILE A 37 13.55 -1.37 2.27
C ILE A 37 14.08 0.06 2.23
N SER A 38 14.23 0.62 1.03
CA SER A 38 14.74 1.99 0.87
C SER A 38 13.85 3.04 1.55
N LEU A 39 12.53 2.82 1.58
CA LEU A 39 11.57 3.69 2.29
C LEU A 39 11.76 3.68 3.82
N PHE A 40 12.28 2.59 4.37
CA PHE A 40 12.46 2.41 5.81
C PHE A 40 13.91 2.51 6.27
N ASP A 41 14.85 2.65 5.34
CA ASP A 41 16.27 2.79 5.66
C ASP A 41 16.57 4.22 6.12
N LYS A 42 16.69 4.36 7.44
CA LYS A 42 17.01 5.62 8.13
C LYS A 42 18.39 6.19 7.78
N ARG A 43 19.23 5.43 7.07
CA ARG A 43 20.55 5.87 6.62
C ARG A 43 20.48 6.70 5.33
N LEU A 44 19.40 6.60 4.54
CA LEU A 44 19.25 7.42 3.34
C LEU A 44 18.87 8.86 3.74
N THR A 45 19.57 9.80 3.13
CA THR A 45 19.15 11.21 3.12
C THR A 45 17.89 11.37 2.26
N ALA A 46 17.13 12.45 2.50
CA ALA A 46 15.93 12.77 1.75
C ALA A 46 16.17 12.79 0.22
N ASP A 47 17.29 13.39 -0.20
CA ASP A 47 17.66 13.48 -1.61
C ASP A 47 18.01 12.11 -2.21
N GLN A 48 18.76 11.27 -1.48
CA GLN A 48 19.09 9.91 -1.92
C GLN A 48 17.85 9.02 -2.03
N LEU A 49 16.91 9.16 -1.08
CA LEU A 49 15.65 8.44 -1.13
C LEU A 49 14.83 8.87 -2.36
N ARG A 50 14.77 10.19 -2.61
CA ARG A 50 14.10 10.76 -3.77
C ARG A 50 14.69 10.26 -5.07
N ASP A 51 16.01 10.36 -5.25
CA ASP A 51 16.68 9.92 -6.48
C ASP A 51 16.48 8.42 -6.73
N LYS A 52 16.60 7.61 -5.67
CA LYS A 52 16.41 6.16 -5.76
C LYS A 52 14.97 5.80 -6.14
N MET A 53 13.99 6.43 -5.49
CA MET A 53 12.56 6.22 -5.77
C MET A 53 12.14 6.74 -7.15
N MET A 54 12.62 7.92 -7.54
CA MET A 54 12.37 8.50 -8.86
C MET A 54 13.01 7.66 -9.98
N GLY A 55 14.13 6.99 -9.71
CA GLY A 55 14.75 6.02 -10.63
C GLY A 55 13.85 4.83 -10.98
N PHE A 56 12.87 4.49 -10.11
CA PHE A 56 11.86 3.47 -10.40
C PHE A 56 10.64 4.02 -11.19
N GLY A 57 10.57 5.34 -11.41
CA GLY A 57 9.51 6.00 -12.16
C GLY A 57 8.11 5.77 -11.58
N VAL A 58 7.16 5.40 -12.43
CA VAL A 58 5.74 5.16 -12.05
C VAL A 58 5.61 4.10 -10.93
N ARG A 59 6.55 3.16 -10.85
CA ARG A 59 6.52 2.09 -9.85
C ARG A 59 6.61 2.62 -8.41
N GLY A 60 7.36 3.70 -8.17
CA GLY A 60 7.45 4.31 -6.84
C GLY A 60 6.10 4.80 -6.33
N TYR A 61 5.32 5.46 -7.19
CA TYR A 61 3.97 5.94 -6.85
C TYR A 61 3.03 4.78 -6.52
N ILE A 62 3.09 3.70 -7.33
CA ILE A 62 2.31 2.48 -7.11
C ILE A 62 2.68 1.84 -5.77
N THR A 63 3.98 1.73 -5.46
CA THR A 63 4.43 1.11 -4.20
C THR A 63 3.96 1.89 -2.98
N ILE A 64 4.01 3.23 -3.00
CA ILE A 64 3.46 4.05 -1.91
C ILE A 64 1.96 3.84 -1.76
N ALA A 65 1.20 3.83 -2.87
CA ALA A 65 -0.24 3.63 -2.83
C ALA A 65 -0.61 2.23 -2.27
N ILE A 66 0.09 1.17 -2.70
CA ILE A 66 -0.12 -0.19 -2.19
C ILE A 66 0.30 -0.28 -0.71
N LEU A 67 1.41 0.35 -0.31
CA LEU A 67 1.86 0.35 1.08
C LEU A 67 0.85 1.06 2.00
N SER A 68 0.33 2.22 1.58
CA SER A 68 -0.73 2.96 2.29
C SER A 68 -2.03 2.16 2.36
N MET A 69 -2.39 1.42 1.31
CA MET A 69 -3.53 0.50 1.32
C MET A 69 -3.32 -0.67 2.29
N LEU A 70 -2.16 -1.30 2.26
CA LEU A 70 -1.84 -2.42 3.14
C LEU A 70 -1.83 -2.00 4.61
N GLN A 71 -1.39 -0.79 4.95
CA GLN A 71 -1.43 -0.29 6.34
C GLN A 71 -2.83 -0.25 6.94
N VAL A 72 -3.86 0.00 6.12
CA VAL A 72 -5.25 -0.02 6.58
C VAL A 72 -5.70 -1.43 6.95
N VAL A 73 -5.22 -2.44 6.22
CA VAL A 73 -5.57 -3.86 6.47
C VAL A 73 -4.63 -4.50 7.49
N CYS A 74 -3.37 -4.11 7.48
CA CYS A 74 -2.26 -4.60 8.29
C CYS A 74 -1.74 -3.47 9.18
N ALA A 75 -2.43 -3.23 10.30
CA ALA A 75 -2.17 -2.10 11.20
C ALA A 75 -0.76 -2.07 11.83
N PHE A 76 0.03 -3.15 11.72
CA PHE A 76 1.42 -3.19 12.20
C PHE A 76 2.41 -2.47 11.28
N LEU A 77 2.03 -2.19 10.02
CA LEU A 77 2.90 -1.46 9.08
C LEU A 77 2.95 0.02 9.47
N PRO A 78 4.15 0.64 9.51
CA PRO A 78 4.30 2.01 10.00
C PRO A 78 3.79 3.03 8.95
N ALA A 79 2.70 3.73 9.29
CA ALA A 79 2.07 4.73 8.43
C ALA A 79 2.87 6.03 8.31
N GLU A 80 3.28 6.60 9.45
CA GLU A 80 4.01 7.87 9.52
C GLU A 80 5.24 7.92 8.60
N PRO A 81 6.17 6.92 8.61
CA PRO A 81 7.35 6.97 7.74
C PRO A 81 6.98 6.91 6.25
N THR A 82 5.91 6.19 5.91
CA THR A 82 5.47 6.05 4.53
C THR A 82 4.91 7.36 3.98
N GLN A 83 4.13 8.08 4.77
CA GLN A 83 3.57 9.38 4.40
C GLN A 83 4.65 10.45 4.29
N VAL A 84 5.60 10.47 5.23
CA VAL A 84 6.76 11.37 5.18
C VAL A 84 7.61 11.06 3.95
N ALA A 85 7.92 9.79 3.68
CA ALA A 85 8.67 9.39 2.49
C ALA A 85 7.96 9.81 1.19
N ALA A 86 6.63 9.63 1.11
CA ALA A 86 5.85 10.07 -0.04
C ALA A 86 5.95 11.61 -0.26
N GLY A 87 5.87 12.39 0.82
CA GLY A 87 6.02 13.84 0.76
C GLY A 87 7.43 14.29 0.34
N VAL A 88 8.46 13.60 0.82
CA VAL A 88 9.87 13.87 0.47
C VAL A 88 10.15 13.53 -1.00
N VAL A 89 9.65 12.39 -1.48
CA VAL A 89 9.98 11.87 -2.81
C VAL A 89 9.15 12.54 -3.90
N PHE A 90 7.84 12.68 -3.69
CA PHE A 90 6.90 13.14 -4.71
C PHE A 90 6.43 14.58 -4.52
N GLY A 91 6.80 15.21 -3.41
CA GLY A 91 6.24 16.49 -2.99
C GLY A 91 4.87 16.33 -2.35
N PHE A 92 4.40 17.38 -1.68
CA PHE A 92 3.15 17.38 -0.92
C PHE A 92 1.91 16.94 -1.73
N PRO A 93 1.54 17.58 -2.86
CA PRO A 93 0.25 17.29 -3.50
C PRO A 93 0.19 15.88 -4.08
N VAL A 94 1.29 15.39 -4.66
CA VAL A 94 1.32 14.06 -5.28
C VAL A 94 1.49 12.97 -4.24
N GLY A 95 2.38 13.15 -3.25
CA GLY A 95 2.55 12.22 -2.14
C GLY A 95 1.26 12.04 -1.36
N PHE A 96 0.59 13.15 -1.03
CA PHE A 96 -0.72 13.15 -0.38
C PHE A 96 -1.76 12.38 -1.21
N ALA A 97 -1.87 12.65 -2.51
CA ALA A 97 -2.81 11.96 -3.38
C ALA A 97 -2.57 10.44 -3.42
N CYS A 98 -1.32 10.00 -3.54
CA CYS A 98 -0.97 8.58 -3.52
C CYS A 98 -1.38 7.91 -2.21
N CYS A 99 -1.07 8.53 -1.07
CA CYS A 99 -1.45 8.02 0.24
C CYS A 99 -2.98 7.98 0.42
N ALA A 100 -3.67 9.07 0.04
CA ALA A 100 -5.12 9.17 0.17
C ALA A 100 -5.84 8.11 -0.67
N VAL A 101 -5.39 7.89 -1.92
CA VAL A 101 -5.95 6.83 -2.78
C VAL A 101 -5.72 5.45 -2.18
N GLY A 102 -4.51 5.16 -1.70
CA GLY A 102 -4.20 3.89 -1.03
C GLY A 102 -5.10 3.64 0.18
N VAL A 103 -5.23 4.63 1.07
CA VAL A 103 -6.07 4.53 2.26
C VAL A 103 -7.55 4.37 1.91
N ALA A 104 -8.05 5.13 0.92
CA ALA A 104 -9.45 5.02 0.47
C ALA A 104 -9.77 3.62 -0.06
N ILE A 105 -8.87 3.03 -0.85
CA ILE A 105 -9.00 1.66 -1.34
C ILE A 105 -8.97 0.68 -0.16
N GLY A 106 -7.99 0.79 0.74
CA GLY A 106 -7.89 -0.09 1.92
C GLY A 106 -9.14 -0.05 2.79
N ASN A 107 -9.70 1.14 3.03
CA ASN A 107 -10.91 1.31 3.84
C ASN A 107 -12.16 0.76 3.15
N THR A 108 -12.22 0.85 1.81
CA THR A 108 -13.29 0.22 1.03
C THR A 108 -13.24 -1.30 1.18
N LEU A 109 -12.03 -1.90 1.12
CA LEU A 109 -11.86 -3.34 1.29
C LEU A 109 -12.24 -3.82 2.69
N ILE A 110 -11.78 -3.14 3.76
CA ILE A 110 -12.12 -3.55 5.13
C ILE A 110 -13.62 -3.38 5.42
N THR A 111 -14.24 -2.34 4.85
CA THR A 111 -15.69 -2.14 4.96
C THR A 111 -16.47 -3.24 4.25
N CYS A 112 -16.02 -3.66 3.06
CA CYS A 112 -16.56 -4.83 2.38
C CYS A 112 -16.39 -6.11 3.23
N PHE A 113 -15.25 -6.26 3.90
CA PHE A 113 -14.96 -7.39 4.80
C PHE A 113 -15.92 -7.45 5.99
N ILE A 114 -16.11 -6.33 6.69
CA ILE A 114 -16.96 -6.27 7.89
C ILE A 114 -18.44 -6.45 7.55
N LYS A 115 -18.89 -5.96 6.37
CA LYS A 115 -20.30 -6.02 5.94
C LYS A 115 -20.70 -7.34 5.26
N LEU A 116 -19.80 -8.32 5.17
CA LEU A 116 -20.04 -9.64 4.56
C LEU A 116 -20.93 -10.54 5.40
#